data_AF-A0A7C5TA08-F1
#
_entry.id   AF-A0A7C5TA08-F1
#
_cell.length_a   1.000
_cell.length_b   1.000
_cell.length_c   1.000
_cell.angle_alpha   90.00
_cell.angle_beta   90.00
_cell.angle_gamma   90.00
#
_symmetry.space_group_name_H-M   'P 1'
#
loop_
_entity.id
_entity.type
_entity.pdbx_description
1 polymer ?
#
loop_
_entity_poly.entity_id
_entity_poly.type
_entity_poly.pdbx_seq_one_letter_code
_entity_poly.pdbx_strand_id
1 'polypeptide(L)' 'MSENESFICDECRILTVQDLSRYGYLKYGVPISGAMDAFSMIAANLLVANSPNSACLEITLIGPELKALADTQIPLLA' A
#
# COMPACT_ATOMS: atom_id res chain seq x y z
N MET A 1 -4.36 -0.09 27.79
CA MET A 1 -4.10 0.12 26.35
C MET A 1 -5.43 -0.04 25.65
N SER A 2 -5.88 0.99 24.96
CA SER A 2 -7.21 1.10 24.35
C SER A 2 -7.37 0.21 23.11
N GLU A 3 -8.47 -0.52 23.04
CA GLU A 3 -8.75 -1.60 22.07
C GLU A 3 -9.03 -1.16 20.61
N ASN A 4 -8.60 0.04 20.19
CA ASN A 4 -8.96 0.65 18.90
C ASN A 4 -7.78 0.95 17.96
N GLU A 5 -6.66 0.22 18.08
CA GLU A 5 -5.54 0.38 17.14
C GLU A 5 -5.69 -0.63 15.99
N SER A 6 -5.94 -0.12 14.78
CA SER A 6 -6.09 -0.91 13.55
C SER A 6 -4.74 -1.38 12.96
N PHE A 7 -3.62 -0.88 13.49
CA PHE A 7 -2.27 -1.07 12.95
C PHE A 7 -1.25 -1.11 14.09
N ILE A 8 -0.41 -2.15 14.15
CA ILE A 8 0.74 -2.22 15.07
C ILE A 8 2.00 -2.33 14.20
N CYS A 9 2.99 -1.48 14.47
CA CYS A 9 4.18 -1.32 13.64
C CYS A 9 5.42 -1.26 14.53
N ASP A 10 5.68 -2.35 15.28
CA ASP A 10 6.80 -2.40 16.22
C ASP A 10 8.15 -2.69 15.53
N GLU A 11 8.17 -3.51 14.47
CA GLU A 11 9.39 -3.89 13.74
C GLU A 11 9.38 -3.58 12.22
N CYS A 12 8.28 -3.03 11.69
CA CYS A 12 8.21 -2.71 10.26
C CYS A 12 9.15 -1.53 9.92
N ARG A 13 9.96 -1.70 8.88
CA ARG A 13 11.01 -0.72 8.53
C ARG A 13 10.47 0.47 7.76
N ILE A 14 9.81 0.21 6.64
CA ILE A 14 9.19 1.24 5.81
C ILE A 14 7.85 0.69 5.34
N LEU A 15 6.80 1.42 5.71
CA LEU A 15 5.43 1.21 5.25
C LEU A 15 4.93 2.52 4.67
N THR A 16 4.45 2.50 3.44
CA THR A 16 3.87 3.68 2.79
C THR A 16 2.56 3.31 2.10
N VAL A 17 1.66 4.28 1.99
CA VAL A 17 0.50 4.15 1.09
C VAL A 17 0.96 4.61 -0.29
N GLN A 18 0.76 3.77 -1.31
CA GLN A 18 1.14 4.04 -2.69
C GLN A 18 -0.06 3.92 -3.63
N ASP A 19 0.02 4.57 -4.78
CA ASP A 19 -0.89 4.48 -5.93
C ASP A 19 -0.07 4.38 -7.25
N LEU A 20 -0.71 4.48 -8.43
CA LEU A 20 -0.02 4.49 -9.74
C LEU A 20 0.63 5.82 -10.10
N SER A 21 1.07 6.58 -9.09
CA SER A 21 1.92 7.75 -9.26
C SER A 21 1.20 9.00 -9.80
N ARG A 22 1.93 10.12 -9.83
CA ARG A 22 1.46 11.46 -10.23
C ARG A 22 2.19 11.98 -11.46
N TYR A 23 1.57 11.87 -12.62
CA TYR A 23 2.11 12.35 -13.89
C TYR A 23 1.76 13.83 -14.15
N GLY A 24 2.60 14.53 -14.92
CA GLY A 24 2.36 15.91 -15.38
C GLY A 24 2.95 17.04 -14.53
N TYR A 25 3.48 16.72 -13.34
CA TYR A 25 4.01 17.72 -12.39
C TYR A 25 5.54 17.78 -12.31
N LEU A 26 6.25 16.95 -13.10
CA LEU A 26 7.73 16.94 -13.13
C LEU A 26 8.33 18.31 -13.46
N LYS A 27 7.68 19.09 -14.33
CA LYS A 27 8.11 20.45 -14.67
C LYS A 27 8.13 21.42 -13.48
N TYR A 28 7.45 21.07 -12.38
CA TYR A 28 7.41 21.83 -11.14
C TYR A 28 8.29 21.21 -10.05
N GLY A 29 9.11 20.21 -10.38
CA GLY A 29 9.99 19.52 -9.43
C GLY A 29 9.29 18.49 -8.53
N VAL A 30 8.02 18.15 -8.81
CA VAL A 30 7.31 17.10 -8.08
C VAL A 30 7.65 15.74 -8.68
N PRO A 31 8.22 14.78 -7.91
CA PRO A 31 8.54 13.46 -8.42
C PRO A 31 7.25 12.69 -8.75
N ILE A 32 7.37 11.72 -9.68
CA ILE A 32 6.25 10.86 -10.09
C ILE A 32 5.71 10.07 -8.87
N SER A 33 6.58 9.58 -7.98
CA SER A 33 6.20 8.74 -6.82
C SER A 33 5.50 7.45 -7.27
N GLY A 34 4.55 6.93 -6.48
CA GLY A 34 3.84 5.69 -6.75
C GLY A 34 4.59 4.44 -6.28
N ALA A 35 3.93 3.29 -6.47
CA ALA A 35 4.49 2.00 -6.07
C ALA A 35 5.80 1.69 -6.81
N MET A 36 6.77 1.17 -6.07
CA MET A 36 8.05 0.70 -6.60
C MET A 36 7.88 -0.49 -7.55
N ASP A 37 6.94 -1.40 -7.24
CA ASP A 37 6.47 -2.45 -8.15
C ASP A 37 5.00 -2.22 -8.53
N ALA A 38 4.81 -1.48 -9.63
CA ALA A 38 3.48 -1.21 -10.17
C ALA A 38 2.76 -2.49 -10.66
N PHE A 39 3.49 -3.53 -11.09
CA PHE A 39 2.86 -4.78 -11.55
C PHE A 39 2.21 -5.50 -10.38
N SER A 40 2.95 -5.67 -9.27
CA SER A 40 2.43 -6.29 -8.06
C SER A 40 1.28 -5.47 -7.45
N MET A 41 1.36 -4.14 -7.43
CA MET A 41 0.22 -3.30 -7.02
C MET A 41 -1.03 -3.54 -7.88
N ILE A 42 -0.89 -3.51 -9.21
CA ILE A 42 -2.03 -3.69 -10.13
C ILE A 42 -2.62 -5.09 -9.96
N ALA A 43 -1.78 -6.12 -9.94
CA ALA A 43 -2.22 -7.49 -9.77
C ALA A 43 -2.95 -7.69 -8.42
N ALA A 44 -2.44 -7.11 -7.33
CA ALA A 44 -3.07 -7.18 -6.01
C ALA A 44 -4.47 -6.57 -6.05
N ASN A 45 -4.60 -5.37 -6.61
CA ASN A 45 -5.90 -4.72 -6.76
C ASN A 45 -6.88 -5.58 -7.59
N LEU A 46 -6.41 -6.14 -8.70
CA LEU A 46 -7.26 -6.98 -9.56
C LEU A 46 -7.72 -8.28 -8.88
N LEU A 47 -6.89 -8.89 -8.01
CA LEU A 47 -7.26 -10.11 -7.29
C LEU A 47 -8.48 -9.94 -6.37
N VAL A 48 -8.70 -8.73 -5.86
CA VAL A 48 -9.88 -8.36 -5.05
C VAL A 48 -10.88 -7.49 -5.80
N ALA A 49 -10.79 -7.47 -7.14
CA ALA A 49 -11.68 -6.73 -8.04
C ALA A 49 -11.73 -5.19 -7.80
N ASN A 50 -10.65 -4.62 -7.25
CA ASN A 50 -10.48 -3.18 -7.13
C ASN A 50 -10.07 -2.55 -8.48
N SER A 51 -10.22 -1.23 -8.59
CA SER A 51 -9.60 -0.48 -9.68
C SER A 51 -8.07 -0.67 -9.66
N PRO A 52 -7.40 -0.81 -10.82
CA PRO A 52 -5.93 -0.96 -10.89
C PRO A 52 -5.14 0.12 -10.15
N ASN A 53 -5.70 1.32 -10.03
CA ASN A 53 -5.09 2.47 -9.35
C ASN A 53 -5.58 2.66 -7.90
N SER A 54 -6.19 1.66 -7.28
CA SER A 54 -6.60 1.77 -5.89
C SER A 54 -5.36 1.77 -5.00
N ALA A 55 -5.36 2.60 -3.95
CA ALA A 55 -4.20 2.73 -3.09
C ALA A 55 -3.88 1.40 -2.37
N CYS A 56 -2.60 1.05 -2.28
CA CYS A 56 -2.12 -0.14 -1.57
C CYS A 56 -1.07 0.23 -0.52
N LEU A 57 -0.83 -0.68 0.42
CA LEU A 57 0.31 -0.59 1.33
C LEU A 57 1.55 -1.17 0.66
N GLU A 58 2.59 -0.36 0.48
CA GLU A 58 3.91 -0.81 0.08
C GLU A 58 4.79 -1.02 1.31
N ILE A 59 5.30 -2.24 1.43
CA ILE A 59 6.11 -2.70 2.55
C ILE A 59 7.53 -2.94 2.04
N THR A 60 8.52 -2.34 2.69
CA THR A 60 9.93 -2.61 2.40
C THR A 60 10.58 -3.39 3.53
N LEU A 61 11.18 -4.53 3.18
CA LEU A 61 11.92 -5.46 4.05
C LEU A 61 11.08 -6.23 5.08
N ILE A 62 10.44 -5.55 6.04
CA ILE A 62 9.68 -6.16 7.14
C ILE A 62 8.30 -5.52 7.19
N GLY A 63 7.25 -6.35 7.17
CA GLY A 63 5.85 -5.93 7.19
C GLY A 63 5.31 -5.61 8.58
N PRO A 64 4.20 -4.85 8.65
CA PRO A 64 3.52 -4.53 9.90
C PRO A 64 2.65 -5.70 10.41
N GLU A 65 2.22 -5.61 11.67
CA GLU A 65 1.14 -6.44 12.20
C GLU A 65 -0.20 -5.72 12.00
N LEU A 66 -1.11 -6.35 11.25
CA LEU A 66 -2.40 -5.77 10.89
C LEU A 66 -3.55 -6.53 11.55
N LYS A 67 -4.49 -5.80 12.16
CA LYS A 67 -5.72 -6.36 12.71
C LYS A 67 -6.91 -5.95 11.85
N ALA A 68 -7.53 -6.91 11.17
CA ALA A 68 -8.79 -6.68 10.48
C ALA A 68 -9.93 -6.47 11.50
N LEU A 69 -10.61 -5.32 11.42
CA LEU A 69 -11.74 -4.99 12.30
C LEU A 69 -13.10 -5.45 11.74
N ALA A 70 -13.11 -5.89 10.47
CA ALA A 70 -14.26 -6.42 9.76
C ALA A 70 -13.79 -7.45 8.73
N ASP A 71 -14.72 -8.23 8.18
CA ASP A 71 -14.43 -9.17 7.10
C ASP A 71 -13.82 -8.43 5.90
N THR A 72 -12.59 -8.80 5.54
CA THR A 72 -11.75 -8.06 4.59
C THR A 72 -10.88 -9.03 3.79
N GLN A 73 -10.78 -8.83 2.48
CA GLN A 73 -9.86 -9.56 1.62
C GLN A 73 -8.56 -8.77 1.46
N ILE A 74 -7.42 -9.43 1.68
CA ILE A 74 -6.10 -8.81 1.61
C ILE A 74 -5.21 -9.65 0.68
N PRO A 75 -5.00 -9.22 -0.57
CA PRO A 75 -4.04 -9.85 -1.47
C PRO A 75 -2.62 -9.42 -1.10
N LEU A 76 -1.67 -10.35 -1.12
CA LEU A 76 -0.25 -10.08 -0.87
C LEU A 76 0.56 -10.48 -2.10
N LEU A 77 1.38 -9.56 -2.60
CA LEU A 77 2.30 -9.76 -3.71
C LEU A 77 3.66 -9.16 -3.36
N ALA A 78 4.72 -9.74 -3.93
CA ALA A 78 6.11 -9.37 -3.71
C ALA A 78 6.62 -8.41 -4.77
#